data_AF-A0A2E4EJ37-F1
#
_entry.id   AF-A0A2E4EJ37-F1
#
_cell.length_a   1.000
_cell.length_b   1.000
_cell.length_c   1.000
_cell.angle_alpha   90.00
_cell.angle_beta   90.00
_cell.angle_gamma   90.00
#
_symmetry.space_group_name_H-M   'P 1'
#
loop_
_entity.id
_entity.type
_entity.pdbx_description
1 polymer ?
#
loop_
_entity_poly.entity_id
_entity_poly.type
_entity_poly.pdbx_seq_one_letter_code
_entity_poly.pdbx_strand_id
1 'polypeptide(L)'
;MSFDGNEGTVISYATAHDLTEAFQTDNSGHVKAFFFGKNHIQDILDQIDCEGIRIYYGQNTSDEPAMVIVGANANEDDQINGTILDYGLASPPKSGAANNLNNN
;
A
#
# COMPACT_ATOMS: atom_id res chain seq x y z
N MET A 1 5.75 -9.88 -18.95
CA MET A 1 7.18 -9.57 -18.79
C MET A 1 7.64 -10.48 -17.65
N SER A 2 8.75 -10.27 -16.97
CA SER A 2 9.01 -10.94 -15.69
C SER A 2 9.07 -9.84 -14.67
N PHE A 3 8.48 -10.04 -13.49
CA PHE A 3 8.82 -9.15 -12.39
C PHE A 3 10.29 -9.35 -12.03
N ASP A 4 10.97 -8.24 -11.73
CA ASP A 4 12.37 -8.23 -11.31
C ASP A 4 12.64 -7.35 -10.08
N GLY A 5 11.55 -6.86 -9.47
CA GLY A 5 11.57 -6.02 -8.28
C GLY A 5 11.88 -4.55 -8.53
N ASN A 6 11.97 -4.12 -9.79
CA ASN A 6 12.15 -2.71 -10.16
C ASN A 6 10.88 -2.05 -10.71
N GLU A 7 9.72 -2.70 -10.58
CA GLU A 7 8.45 -2.14 -11.03
C GLU A 7 8.10 -0.85 -10.27
N GLY A 8 7.66 0.16 -11.03
CA GLY A 8 7.40 1.50 -10.52
C GLY A 8 8.59 2.46 -10.75
N THR A 9 8.53 3.62 -10.13
CA THR A 9 9.58 4.65 -10.27
C THR A 9 9.78 5.41 -8.96
N VAL A 10 11.03 5.80 -8.70
CA VAL A 10 11.35 6.73 -7.62
C VAL A 10 10.95 8.14 -8.05
N ILE A 11 10.03 8.77 -7.32
CA ILE A 11 9.51 10.11 -7.60
C ILE A 11 10.02 11.14 -6.60
N SER A 12 9.92 12.42 -6.98
CA SER A 12 10.25 13.54 -6.08
C SER A 12 9.17 13.74 -5.01
N TYR A 13 9.54 14.38 -3.90
CA TYR A 13 8.59 14.74 -2.84
C TYR A 13 7.48 15.68 -3.34
N ALA A 14 7.78 16.60 -4.26
CA ALA A 14 6.78 17.48 -4.86
C ALA A 14 5.78 16.69 -5.73
N THR A 15 6.27 15.78 -6.56
CA THR A 15 5.41 14.88 -7.34
C THR A 15 4.53 14.02 -6.44
N ALA A 16 5.07 13.51 -5.33
CA ALA A 16 4.30 12.74 -4.36
C ALA A 16 3.20 13.60 -3.68
N HIS A 17 3.50 14.85 -3.31
CA HIS A 17 2.49 15.80 -2.81
C HIS A 17 1.34 15.95 -3.81
N ASP A 18 1.64 16.30 -5.06
CA ASP A 18 0.60 16.58 -6.07
C ASP A 18 -0.33 15.39 -6.28
N LEU A 19 0.22 14.17 -6.30
CA LEU A 19 -0.57 12.93 -6.41
C LEU A 19 -1.47 12.70 -5.19
N THR A 20 -0.92 12.86 -3.98
CA THR A 20 -1.68 12.64 -2.75
C THR A 20 -2.72 13.73 -2.49
N GLU A 21 -2.44 14.98 -2.89
CA GLU A 21 -3.35 16.12 -2.77
C GLU A 21 -4.55 15.96 -3.69
N ALA A 22 -4.33 15.56 -4.95
CA ALA A 22 -5.40 15.28 -5.90
C ALA A 22 -6.36 14.21 -5.36
N PHE A 23 -5.83 13.09 -4.86
CA PHE A 23 -6.66 12.03 -4.26
C PHE A 23 -7.46 12.53 -3.05
N GLN A 24 -6.82 13.26 -2.14
CA GLN A 24 -7.48 13.76 -0.93
C GLN A 24 -8.56 14.80 -1.23
N THR A 25 -8.36 15.63 -2.26
CA THR A 25 -9.35 16.63 -2.71
C THR A 25 -10.60 15.93 -3.23
N ASP A 26 -10.44 14.89 -4.05
CA ASP A 26 -11.55 14.15 -4.63
C ASP A 26 -12.25 13.21 -3.62
N ASN A 27 -11.58 12.87 -2.52
CA ASN A 27 -12.06 11.92 -1.51
C ASN A 27 -12.07 12.53 -0.09
N SER A 28 -12.48 13.80 0.01
CA SER A 28 -12.53 14.53 1.27
C SER A 28 -13.38 13.81 2.32
N GLY A 29 -12.84 13.65 3.53
CA GLY A 29 -13.49 12.95 4.64
C GLY A 29 -13.34 11.43 4.64
N HIS A 30 -12.74 10.83 3.62
CA HIS A 30 -12.47 9.39 3.54
C HIS A 30 -11.06 9.02 4.02
N VAL A 31 -10.83 7.71 4.20
CA VAL A 31 -9.49 7.16 4.47
C VAL A 31 -8.59 7.47 3.27
N LYS A 32 -7.47 8.13 3.53
CA LYS A 32 -6.50 8.55 2.50
C LYS A 32 -5.28 7.62 2.40
N ALA A 33 -5.00 6.86 3.45
CA ALA A 33 -3.86 5.95 3.48
C ALA A 33 -4.06 4.83 4.50
N PHE A 34 -3.25 3.78 4.34
CA PHE A 34 -3.10 2.69 5.30
C PHE A 34 -1.64 2.57 5.70
N PHE A 35 -1.38 2.47 7.00
CA PHE A 35 -0.05 2.17 7.52
C PHE A 35 0.10 0.66 7.74
N PHE A 36 1.24 0.11 7.32
CA PHE A 36 1.61 -1.28 7.56
C PHE A 36 2.90 -1.36 8.38
N GLY A 37 2.93 -2.29 9.33
CA GLY A 37 4.10 -2.51 10.17
C GLY A 37 5.28 -3.05 9.36
N LYS A 38 6.46 -2.46 9.57
CA LYS A 38 7.70 -2.88 8.88
C LYS A 38 7.94 -4.39 8.94
N ASN A 39 7.76 -5.01 10.10
CA ASN A 39 8.06 -6.44 10.27
C ASN A 39 7.19 -7.31 9.37
N HIS A 40 5.90 -6.99 9.26
CA HIS A 40 4.98 -7.72 8.39
C HIS A 40 5.26 -7.52 6.91
N ILE A 41 5.68 -6.32 6.51
CA ILE A 41 6.16 -6.06 5.15
C ILE A 41 7.40 -6.90 4.86
N GLN A 42 8.33 -7.00 5.82
CA GLN A 42 9.52 -7.85 5.68
C GLN A 42 9.12 -9.33 5.57
N ASP A 43 8.17 -9.80 6.36
CA ASP A 43 7.67 -11.19 6.29
C ASP A 43 7.11 -11.56 4.90
N ILE A 44 6.56 -10.59 4.16
CA ILE A 44 6.16 -10.79 2.75
C ILE A 44 7.38 -10.86 1.83
N LEU A 45 8.32 -9.93 2.00
CA LEU A 45 9.50 -9.81 1.13
C LEU A 45 10.49 -10.96 1.33
N ASP A 46 10.51 -11.58 2.51
CA ASP A 46 11.38 -12.72 2.84
C ASP A 46 10.83 -14.06 2.29
N GLN A 47 9.65 -14.07 1.65
CA GLN A 47 9.13 -15.26 0.98
C GLN A 47 10.05 -15.67 -0.18
N ILE A 48 10.17 -16.98 -0.40
CA ILE A 48 11.02 -17.51 -1.49
C ILE A 48 10.54 -16.97 -2.85
N ASP A 49 11.47 -16.50 -3.68
CA ASP A 49 11.20 -15.96 -5.03
C ASP A 49 10.21 -14.77 -5.06
N CYS A 50 10.09 -14.01 -3.95
CA CYS A 50 9.31 -12.78 -3.91
C CYS A 50 10.07 -11.65 -4.61
N GLU A 51 9.49 -11.08 -5.66
CA GLU A 51 10.06 -9.94 -6.39
C GLU A 51 9.50 -8.60 -5.87
N GLY A 52 8.36 -8.63 -5.20
CA GLY A 52 7.77 -7.42 -4.68
C GLY A 52 6.38 -7.63 -4.10
N ILE A 53 5.67 -6.53 -3.95
CA ILE A 53 4.40 -6.49 -3.25
C ILE A 53 3.29 -6.05 -4.20
N ARG A 54 2.21 -6.82 -4.25
CA ARG A 54 0.95 -6.41 -4.87
C ARG A 54 -0.03 -5.93 -3.80
N ILE A 55 -0.68 -4.81 -4.07
CA ILE A 55 -1.67 -4.20 -3.18
C ILE A 55 -3.02 -4.21 -3.91
N TYR A 56 -4.00 -4.89 -3.32
CA TYR A 56 -5.37 -4.92 -3.78
C TYR A 56 -6.23 -3.97 -2.95
N TYR A 57 -7.09 -3.21 -3.62
CA TYR A 57 -8.20 -2.53 -2.96
C TYR A 57 -9.24 -3.57 -2.51
N GLY A 58 -9.61 -3.50 -1.24
CA GLY A 58 -10.68 -4.28 -0.65
C GLY A 58 -11.74 -3.39 -0.02
N GLN A 59 -12.78 -4.04 0.50
CA GLN A 59 -13.81 -3.41 1.32
C GLN A 59 -14.02 -4.29 2.56
N ASN A 60 -14.11 -3.67 3.73
CA ASN A 60 -14.42 -4.38 4.97
C ASN A 60 -15.93 -4.61 5.11
N THR A 61 -16.34 -5.29 6.18
CA THR A 61 -17.76 -5.59 6.45
C THR A 61 -18.64 -4.38 6.73
N SER A 62 -18.04 -3.19 6.86
CA SER A 62 -18.71 -1.90 7.06
C SER A 62 -18.71 -1.05 5.77
N ASP A 63 -18.41 -1.65 4.61
CA ASP A 63 -18.22 -0.97 3.32
C ASP A 63 -17.10 0.10 3.32
N GLU A 64 -16.23 0.08 4.34
CA GLU A 64 -15.09 0.99 4.38
C GLU A 64 -13.95 0.45 3.51
N PRO A 65 -13.16 1.33 2.87
CA PRO A 65 -11.98 0.93 2.12
C PRO A 65 -11.06 0.06 2.98
N ALA A 66 -10.47 -0.95 2.35
CA ALA A 66 -9.44 -1.80 2.92
C ALA A 66 -8.34 -2.05 1.88
N MET A 67 -7.23 -2.60 2.34
CA MET A 67 -6.15 -3.05 1.46
C MET A 67 -5.81 -4.51 1.81
N VAL A 68 -5.49 -5.29 0.79
CA VAL A 68 -4.90 -6.63 0.94
C VAL A 68 -3.54 -6.62 0.26
N ILE A 69 -2.52 -7.04 0.98
CA ILE A 69 -1.13 -7.03 0.54
C ILE A 69 -0.61 -8.46 0.41
N VAL A 70 -0.05 -8.80 -0.75
CA VAL A 70 0.51 -10.12 -1.05
C VAL A 70 1.85 -9.99 -1.77
N GLY A 71 2.73 -10.99 -1.59
CA GLY A 71 3.97 -11.10 -2.37
C GLY A 71 3.67 -11.56 -3.80
N ALA A 72 4.44 -11.09 -4.78
CA ALA A 72 4.35 -11.55 -6.16
C ALA A 72 5.72 -12.03 -6.64
N ASN A 73 5.74 -13.11 -7.42
CA ASN A 73 6.98 -13.69 -7.95
C ASN A 73 7.31 -13.20 -9.37
N ALA A 74 8.46 -13.66 -9.89
CA ALA A 74 8.94 -13.32 -11.23
C ALA A 74 7.96 -13.69 -12.36
N ASN A 75 7.12 -14.72 -12.17
CA ASN A 75 6.09 -15.12 -13.13
C ASN A 75 4.81 -14.25 -13.06
N GLU A 76 4.84 -13.17 -12.26
CA GLU A 76 3.72 -12.28 -12.00
C GLU A 76 2.59 -12.93 -11.16
N ASP A 77 2.82 -14.12 -10.60
CA ASP A 77 1.85 -14.86 -9.77
C ASP A 77 1.87 -14.38 -8.30
N ASP A 78 0.69 -14.32 -7.68
CA ASP A 78 0.57 -14.04 -6.25
C ASP A 78 1.00 -15.24 -5.39
N GLN A 79 1.74 -14.96 -4.33
CA GLN A 79 2.17 -15.94 -3.34
C GLN A 79 1.08 -16.18 -2.29
N ILE A 80 -0.05 -16.74 -2.71
CA ILE A 80 -1.25 -16.92 -1.86
C ILE A 80 -1.08 -17.92 -0.71
N ASN A 81 -0.02 -18.73 -0.72
CA ASN A 81 0.25 -19.75 0.29
C ASN A 81 1.22 -19.28 1.39
N GLY A 82 1.73 -18.05 1.31
CA GLY A 82 2.60 -17.50 2.35
C GLY A 82 1.95 -16.32 3.07
N THR A 83 2.76 -15.32 3.43
CA THR A 83 2.29 -14.20 4.24
C THR A 83 1.39 -13.29 3.42
N ILE A 84 0.18 -13.04 3.93
CA ILE A 84 -0.80 -12.08 3.38
C ILE A 84 -1.20 -11.14 4.52
N LEU A 85 -1.25 -9.84 4.24
CA LEU A 85 -1.67 -8.83 5.21
C LEU A 85 -2.98 -8.18 4.80
N ASP A 86 -3.79 -7.85 5.80
CA ASP A 86 -5.08 -7.20 5.64
C ASP A 86 -5.18 -5.91 6.47
N TYR A 87 -6.15 -5.07 6.06
CA TYR A 87 -6.70 -3.87 6.70
C TYR A 87 -5.76 -2.72 7.07
N GLY A 88 -4.47 -2.94 7.30
CA GLY A 88 -3.52 -1.93 7.76
C GLY A 88 -4.06 -1.11 8.94
N LEU A 89 -3.48 0.06 9.17
CA LEU A 89 -4.08 1.09 10.03
C LEU A 89 -4.56 2.27 9.17
N ALA A 90 -5.87 2.47 9.11
CA ALA A 90 -6.47 3.57 8.37
C ALA A 90 -6.01 4.94 8.91
N SER A 91 -5.75 5.85 7.98
CA SER A 91 -5.38 7.24 8.22
C SER A 91 -6.31 8.14 7.41
N PRO A 92 -7.21 8.91 8.05
CA PRO A 92 -7.53 8.96 9.48
C PRO A 92 -8.18 7.67 10.03
N PRO A 93 -8.22 7.44 11.37
CA PRO A 93 -7.82 8.36 12.45
C PRO A 93 -6.35 8.25 12.89
N LYS A 94 -5.60 7.27 12.38
CA LYS A 94 -4.19 7.05 12.78
C LYS A 94 -3.20 7.85 11.93
N SER A 95 -3.57 9.08 11.56
CA SER A 95 -2.70 9.99 10.80
C SER A 95 -1.43 10.32 11.58
N GLY A 96 -0.30 10.36 10.89
CA GLY A 96 0.96 10.90 11.43
C GLY A 96 0.93 12.42 11.56
N ALA A 97 2.05 13.00 11.98
CA ALA A 97 2.23 14.45 11.99
C ALA A 97 2.00 15.06 10.60
N ALA A 98 1.41 16.26 10.55
CA ALA A 98 1.05 16.91 9.29
C ALA A 98 2.27 17.16 8.39
N ASN A 99 2.12 16.84 7.11
CA ASN A 99 3.07 17.11 6.05
C ASN A 99 2.34 17.16 4.69
N ASN A 100 3.08 17.48 3.63
CA ASN A 100 2.54 17.66 2.28
C ASN A 100 1.96 16.36 1.67
N LEU A 101 2.24 15.18 2.22
CA LEU A 101 1.66 13.93 1.74
C LEU A 101 0.32 13.63 2.40
N ASN A 102 0.07 14.19 3.59
CA ASN A 102 -1.07 13.83 4.40
C ASN A 102 -2.00 14.99 4.74
N ASN A 103 -1.77 16.23 4.27
CA ASN A 103 -2.71 17.37 4.27
C ASN A 103 -3.79 17.31 5.38
N ASN A 104 -3.36 17.14 6.64
CA ASN A 104 -4.23 16.84 7.78
C ASN A 104 -5.15 18.01 8.13
#